data_AF-A0A7N0UUU1-F1
#
_entry.id   AF-A0A7N0UUU1-F1
#
_cell.length_a   1.000
_cell.length_b   1.000
_cell.length_c   1.000
_cell.angle_alpha   90.00
_cell.angle_beta   90.00
_cell.angle_gamma   90.00
#
_symmetry.space_group_name_H-M   'P 1'
#
loop_
_entity.id
_entity.type
_entity.pdbx_description
1 polymer ?
#
loop_
_entity_poly.entity_id
_entity_poly.type
_entity_poly.pdbx_seq_one_letter_code
_entity_poly.pdbx_strand_id
1 'polypeptide(L)'
;MKDETCEQNSFISRTVEKHDAERKIADDFRRAGTMAAALVIKVADRPNTFQDTLTIYAEASNGQMPNLDLINVVNYLAVYKQGFHVQVDKLWSLLDSKWLKLVADVFEFVGNFAKTLNPQWRFDIPASDYFDGTATLASSLYTQALGIPTGPHGAFRDYQVDAITLEIAPRVLIKKARRTERLIEGVIRSVNNLLKKFHQSFFLYLLASSGKFVSVGVYMIAFGLLLAPLPVAAALLHAGTDKRDSEPERIQTVSSSAAIEHNHTQRSWKWLYAARLVCVMHIWGVAASLLPYFIAQIPHSTPLTSIIMWALLSGVCLLVLHLASCSSFSSGDTSQLHVQ
;
A
#
# COMPACT_ATOMS: atom_id res chain seq x y z
N MET A 1 27.86 75.71 -56.64
CA MET A 1 27.84 74.29 -57.08
C MET A 1 28.00 73.47 -55.81
N LYS A 2 26.87 73.10 -55.21
CA LYS A 2 26.79 72.28 -53.98
C LYS A 2 26.49 70.86 -54.45
N ASP A 3 27.36 69.92 -54.11
CA ASP A 3 27.09 68.49 -54.27
C ASP A 3 26.56 67.94 -52.93
N GLU A 4 25.31 67.49 -52.96
CA GLU A 4 24.63 66.69 -51.93
C GLU A 4 24.83 65.21 -52.25
N THR A 5 25.69 64.51 -51.50
CA THR A 5 25.63 63.04 -51.41
C THR A 5 26.27 62.57 -50.10
N CYS A 6 25.53 62.56 -48.97
CA CYS A 6 25.83 61.68 -47.84
C CYS A 6 24.73 61.65 -46.76
N GLU A 7 23.51 61.19 -47.05
CA GLU A 7 22.54 60.86 -45.97
C GLU A 7 21.80 59.53 -46.15
N GLN A 8 21.81 58.89 -47.33
CA GLN A 8 21.05 57.65 -47.54
C GLN A 8 21.69 56.39 -46.89
N ASN A 9 23.02 56.31 -46.78
CA ASN A 9 23.71 55.10 -46.32
C ASN A 9 23.65 54.86 -44.81
N SER A 10 23.49 55.92 -44.00
CA SER A 10 23.47 55.78 -42.52
C SER A 10 22.14 55.21 -42.03
N PHE A 11 21.04 55.48 -42.74
CA PHE A 11 19.71 54.98 -42.41
C PHE A 11 19.58 53.49 -42.73
N ILE A 12 20.09 53.04 -43.88
CA ILE A 12 20.07 51.62 -44.27
C ILE A 12 20.95 50.79 -43.32
N SER A 13 22.17 51.27 -42.98
CA SER A 13 23.04 50.55 -42.02
C SER A 13 22.43 50.44 -40.63
N ARG A 14 21.80 51.51 -40.12
CA ARG A 14 21.08 51.44 -38.83
C ARG A 14 19.86 50.52 -38.89
N THR A 15 19.15 50.48 -40.01
CA THR A 15 17.95 49.65 -40.14
C THR A 15 18.34 48.16 -40.23
N VAL A 16 19.43 47.82 -40.92
CA VAL A 16 19.98 46.46 -40.96
C VAL A 16 20.53 46.05 -39.59
N GLU A 17 21.28 46.92 -38.90
CA GLU A 17 21.74 46.63 -37.53
C GLU A 17 20.58 46.45 -36.54
N LYS A 18 19.49 47.23 -36.68
CA LYS A 18 18.30 47.09 -35.85
C LYS A 18 17.54 45.79 -36.17
N HIS A 19 17.45 45.42 -37.44
CA HIS A 19 16.81 44.18 -37.88
C HIS A 19 17.62 42.94 -37.48
N ASP A 20 18.95 43.02 -37.51
CA ASP A 20 19.87 41.96 -37.07
C ASP A 20 19.95 41.88 -35.54
N ALA A 21 19.82 43.00 -34.82
CA ALA A 21 19.67 43.03 -33.37
C ALA A 21 18.32 42.48 -32.91
N GLU A 22 17.22 42.84 -33.59
CA GLU A 22 15.89 42.27 -33.32
C GLU A 22 15.80 40.78 -33.70
N ARG A 23 16.46 40.35 -34.79
CA ARG A 23 16.64 38.91 -35.09
C ARG A 23 17.49 38.18 -34.06
N LYS A 24 18.58 38.79 -33.57
CA LYS A 24 19.40 38.21 -32.49
C LYS A 24 18.64 38.11 -31.16
N ILE A 25 17.69 39.00 -30.89
CA ILE A 25 16.85 38.95 -29.68
C ILE A 25 15.67 37.96 -29.86
N ALA A 26 15.20 37.76 -31.09
CA ALA A 26 14.13 36.80 -31.39
C ALA A 26 14.61 35.35 -31.47
N ASP A 27 15.86 35.10 -31.87
CA ASP A 27 16.46 33.75 -31.95
C ASP A 27 16.99 33.21 -30.61
N ASP A 28 17.04 34.03 -29.56
CA ASP A 28 17.31 33.54 -28.21
C ASP A 28 16.02 32.93 -27.65
N PHE A 29 15.70 31.72 -28.12
CA PHE A 29 14.57 30.93 -27.66
C PHE A 29 14.66 30.83 -26.14
N ARG A 30 13.85 31.64 -25.44
CA ARG A 30 13.80 31.64 -23.98
C ARG A 30 13.48 30.24 -23.53
N ARG A 31 14.50 29.53 -23.04
CA ARG A 31 14.33 28.19 -22.51
C ARG A 31 13.50 28.32 -21.24
N ALA A 32 12.29 27.78 -21.28
CA ALA A 32 11.61 27.44 -20.04
C ALA A 32 12.56 26.52 -19.25
N GLY A 33 12.76 26.79 -17.96
CA GLY A 33 13.59 25.97 -17.11
C GLY A 33 13.08 24.52 -17.03
N THR A 34 13.72 23.70 -16.21
CA THR A 34 13.29 22.32 -15.99
C THR A 34 11.90 22.27 -15.35
N MET A 35 10.99 21.44 -15.87
CA MET A 35 9.71 21.15 -15.22
C MET A 35 9.94 20.27 -13.98
N ALA A 36 9.62 20.80 -12.80
CA ALA A 36 9.76 20.06 -11.55
C ALA A 36 8.56 19.13 -11.26
N ALA A 37 7.35 19.61 -11.58
CA ALA A 37 6.11 18.86 -11.40
C ALA A 37 5.06 19.29 -12.45
N ALA A 38 4.07 18.45 -12.70
CA ALA A 38 2.98 18.70 -13.62
C ALA A 38 1.61 18.42 -12.97
N LEU A 39 0.64 19.28 -13.25
CA LEU A 39 -0.74 19.12 -12.79
C LEU A 39 -1.64 19.00 -14.01
N VAL A 40 -2.22 17.82 -14.22
CA VAL A 40 -3.18 17.60 -15.30
C VAL A 40 -4.60 17.76 -14.76
N ILE A 41 -5.39 18.63 -15.38
CA ILE A 41 -6.76 18.91 -14.95
C ILE A 41 -7.72 18.29 -15.97
N LYS A 42 -8.58 17.40 -15.48
CA LYS A 42 -9.68 16.81 -16.22
C LYS A 42 -10.98 17.34 -15.63
N VAL A 43 -11.85 17.88 -16.47
CA VAL A 43 -13.20 18.29 -16.05
C VAL A 43 -14.16 17.22 -16.53
N ALA A 44 -14.82 16.55 -15.59
CA ALA A 44 -15.81 15.54 -15.91
C ALA A 44 -17.20 16.15 -15.93
N ASP A 45 -17.93 15.91 -17.02
CA ASP A 45 -19.34 16.27 -17.12
C ASP A 45 -20.19 15.12 -16.56
N ARG A 46 -20.38 15.10 -15.24
CA ARG A 46 -21.22 14.11 -14.55
C ARG A 46 -22.51 14.76 -14.06
N PRO A 47 -23.65 14.60 -14.77
CA PRO A 47 -24.86 15.37 -14.50
C PRO A 47 -25.55 15.08 -13.15
N ASN A 48 -25.16 14.02 -12.42
CA ASN A 48 -25.89 13.53 -11.24
C ASN A 48 -25.09 13.50 -9.92
N THR A 49 -24.01 14.29 -9.78
CA THR A 49 -23.22 14.25 -8.53
C THR A 49 -23.76 15.25 -7.51
N PHE A 50 -24.22 14.76 -6.34
CA PHE A 50 -24.80 15.59 -5.27
C PHE A 50 -23.77 16.51 -4.56
N GLN A 51 -22.48 16.29 -4.79
CA GLN A 51 -21.38 17.01 -4.12
C GLN A 51 -20.22 17.27 -5.08
N ASP A 52 -19.43 18.31 -4.82
CA ASP A 52 -18.24 18.60 -5.61
C ASP A 52 -17.19 17.54 -5.26
N THR A 53 -16.92 16.63 -6.20
CA THR A 53 -15.97 15.54 -6.01
C THR A 53 -14.69 15.84 -6.77
N LEU A 54 -13.57 15.54 -6.11
CA LEU A 54 -12.24 15.60 -6.70
C LEU A 54 -11.68 14.19 -6.70
N THR A 55 -11.48 13.61 -7.88
CA THR A 55 -10.80 12.33 -8.01
C THR A 55 -9.32 12.57 -8.31
N ILE A 56 -8.44 11.98 -7.51
CA ILE A 56 -6.99 12.06 -7.72
C ILE A 56 -6.52 10.76 -8.37
N TYR A 57 -5.88 10.88 -9.52
CA TYR A 57 -5.15 9.80 -10.18
C TYR A 57 -3.66 10.09 -10.12
N ALA A 58 -2.92 9.15 -9.54
CA ALA A 58 -1.48 9.29 -9.30
C ALA A 58 -0.65 8.16 -9.90
N GLU A 59 -1.27 7.09 -10.36
CA GLU A 59 -0.56 5.88 -10.75
C GLU A 59 -0.13 5.99 -12.21
N ALA A 60 1.19 5.97 -12.42
CA ALA A 60 1.82 6.18 -13.71
C ALA A 60 2.36 4.87 -14.31
N SER A 61 3.04 5.00 -15.46
CA SER A 61 3.70 3.89 -16.15
C SER A 61 4.65 3.13 -15.21
N ASN A 62 4.73 1.81 -15.38
CA ASN A 62 5.59 0.92 -14.58
C ASN A 62 5.33 0.97 -13.07
N GLY A 63 4.12 1.33 -12.65
CA GLY A 63 3.70 1.36 -11.25
C GLY A 63 4.37 2.48 -10.45
N GLN A 64 4.88 3.49 -11.15
CA GLN A 64 5.56 4.60 -10.53
C GLN A 64 4.56 5.57 -9.90
N MET A 65 4.80 5.94 -8.65
CA MET A 65 3.99 6.91 -7.89
C MET A 65 4.68 8.27 -7.87
N PRO A 66 4.03 9.41 -8.17
CA PRO A 66 4.63 10.71 -7.97
C PRO A 66 5.04 10.88 -6.52
N ASN A 67 5.89 11.86 -6.25
CA ASN A 67 6.23 12.18 -4.90
C ASN A 67 4.97 12.37 -4.01
N LEU A 68 4.93 11.68 -2.87
CA LEU A 68 3.80 11.68 -1.94
C LEU A 68 3.41 13.09 -1.44
N ASP A 69 4.37 14.00 -1.32
CA ASP A 69 4.10 15.37 -0.88
C ASP A 69 3.20 16.12 -1.87
N LEU A 70 3.31 15.83 -3.17
CA LEU A 70 2.43 16.41 -4.18
C LEU A 70 0.97 15.98 -3.94
N ILE A 71 0.74 14.69 -3.66
CA ILE A 71 -0.59 14.17 -3.32
C ILE A 71 -1.08 14.78 -2.01
N ASN A 72 -0.23 14.82 -0.99
CA ASN A 72 -0.58 15.35 0.33
C ASN A 72 -0.99 16.83 0.26
N VAL A 73 -0.25 17.66 -0.49
CA VAL A 73 -0.57 19.07 -0.69
C VAL A 73 -1.94 19.21 -1.35
N VAL A 74 -2.20 18.45 -2.41
CA VAL A 74 -3.48 18.50 -3.12
C VAL A 74 -4.61 18.03 -2.22
N ASN A 75 -4.47 16.89 -1.56
CA ASN A 75 -5.48 16.36 -0.66
C ASN A 75 -5.75 17.33 0.51
N TYR A 76 -4.71 17.91 1.09
CA TYR A 76 -4.84 18.89 2.17
C TYR A 76 -5.59 20.15 1.74
N LEU A 77 -5.23 20.73 0.59
CA LEU A 77 -5.92 21.92 0.06
C LEU A 77 -7.35 21.60 -0.36
N ALA A 78 -7.59 20.44 -0.96
CA ALA A 78 -8.91 20.02 -1.40
C ALA A 78 -9.87 19.81 -0.21
N VAL A 79 -9.47 19.02 0.78
CA VAL A 79 -10.30 18.67 1.93
C VAL A 79 -10.44 19.85 2.90
N TYR A 80 -9.32 20.40 3.39
CA TYR A 80 -9.33 21.35 4.51
C TYR A 80 -9.53 22.81 4.10
N LYS A 81 -9.10 23.22 2.89
CA LYS A 81 -9.26 24.63 2.46
C LYS A 81 -10.51 24.85 1.62
N GLN A 82 -10.86 23.91 0.74
CA GLN A 82 -11.95 24.10 -0.22
C GLN A 82 -13.18 23.22 0.04
N GLY A 83 -13.07 22.20 0.91
CA GLY A 83 -14.18 21.33 1.30
C GLY A 83 -14.63 20.36 0.20
N PHE A 84 -13.71 19.94 -0.69
CA PHE A 84 -13.97 18.89 -1.66
C PHE A 84 -14.01 17.52 -0.97
N HIS A 85 -14.88 16.65 -1.46
CA HIS A 85 -14.81 15.23 -1.13
C HIS A 85 -13.82 14.58 -2.10
N VAL A 86 -12.66 14.18 -1.58
CA VAL A 86 -11.58 13.60 -2.37
C VAL A 86 -11.76 12.10 -2.46
N GLN A 87 -11.76 11.58 -3.68
CA GLN A 87 -11.87 10.16 -3.98
C GLN A 87 -10.59 9.69 -4.68
N VAL A 88 -10.23 8.44 -4.41
CA VAL A 88 -9.21 7.69 -5.14
C VAL A 88 -9.92 6.53 -5.81
N ASP A 89 -9.37 6.03 -6.92
CA ASP A 89 -9.95 4.90 -7.61
C ASP A 89 -10.03 3.65 -6.71
N LYS A 90 -11.10 2.89 -6.86
CA LYS A 90 -11.43 1.75 -6.00
C LYS A 90 -11.72 0.53 -6.84
N LEU A 91 -11.30 -0.64 -6.35
CA LEU A 91 -11.68 -1.91 -6.96
C LEU A 91 -13.09 -2.30 -6.51
N TRP A 92 -14.09 -1.95 -7.31
CA TRP A 92 -15.52 -2.15 -7.00
C TRP A 92 -15.89 -3.61 -6.70
N SER A 93 -15.21 -4.58 -7.35
CA SER A 93 -15.43 -6.01 -7.09
C SER A 93 -15.18 -6.42 -5.63
N LEU A 94 -14.32 -5.70 -4.90
CA LEU A 94 -14.05 -5.98 -3.49
C LEU A 94 -15.07 -5.32 -2.56
N LEU A 95 -15.63 -4.18 -2.96
CA LEU A 95 -16.68 -3.47 -2.21
C LEU A 95 -17.93 -4.34 -1.99
N ASP A 96 -18.27 -5.17 -2.97
CA ASP A 96 -19.46 -6.03 -2.91
C ASP A 96 -19.23 -7.36 -2.17
N SER A 97 -17.98 -7.68 -1.81
CA SER A 97 -17.64 -8.99 -1.27
C SER A 97 -18.15 -9.17 0.17
N LYS A 98 -18.99 -10.19 0.38
CA LYS A 98 -19.53 -10.55 1.71
C LYS A 98 -18.43 -11.01 2.67
N TRP A 99 -17.40 -11.66 2.13
CA TRP A 99 -16.27 -12.15 2.92
C TRP A 99 -15.44 -10.99 3.50
N LEU A 100 -15.18 -9.93 2.71
CA LEU A 100 -14.47 -8.77 3.22
C LEU A 100 -15.27 -8.01 4.29
N LYS A 101 -16.59 -7.95 4.13
CA LYS A 101 -17.49 -7.40 5.17
C LYS A 101 -17.38 -8.19 6.47
N LEU A 102 -17.46 -9.52 6.40
CA LEU A 102 -17.28 -10.38 7.57
C LEU A 102 -15.91 -10.14 8.24
N VAL A 103 -14.84 -10.05 7.45
CA VAL A 103 -13.49 -9.78 7.97
C VAL A 103 -13.43 -8.41 8.63
N ALA A 104 -14.00 -7.38 7.99
CA ALA A 104 -14.05 -6.02 8.55
C ALA A 104 -14.81 -5.98 9.88
N ASP A 105 -15.95 -6.67 9.97
CA ASP A 105 -16.76 -6.78 11.19
C ASP A 105 -15.97 -7.48 12.32
N VAL A 106 -15.19 -8.51 11.99
CA VAL A 106 -14.30 -9.18 12.95
C VAL A 106 -13.19 -8.25 13.43
N PHE A 107 -12.57 -7.48 12.54
CA PHE A 107 -11.55 -6.49 12.93
C PHE A 107 -12.14 -5.38 13.80
N GLU A 108 -13.34 -4.90 13.50
CA GLU A 108 -14.04 -3.91 14.33
C GLU A 108 -14.36 -4.48 15.72
N PHE A 109 -14.84 -5.74 15.79
CA PHE A 109 -15.08 -6.42 17.05
C PHE A 109 -13.81 -6.57 17.89
N VAL A 110 -12.71 -7.03 17.27
CA VAL A 110 -11.39 -7.16 17.92
C VAL A 110 -10.87 -5.80 18.37
N GLY A 111 -11.03 -4.75 17.57
CA GLY A 111 -10.64 -3.39 17.91
C GLY A 111 -11.41 -2.84 19.11
N ASN A 112 -12.73 -3.08 19.15
CA ASN A 112 -13.57 -2.73 20.28
C ASN A 112 -13.20 -3.51 21.55
N PHE A 113 -12.92 -4.81 21.43
CA PHE A 113 -12.41 -5.60 22.55
C PHE A 113 -11.04 -5.10 23.03
N ALA A 114 -10.12 -4.79 22.13
CA ALA A 114 -8.81 -4.24 22.46
C ALA A 114 -8.93 -2.89 23.21
N LYS A 115 -9.90 -2.05 22.82
CA LYS A 115 -10.22 -0.79 23.53
C LYS A 115 -10.70 -1.02 24.96
N THR A 116 -11.46 -2.10 25.22
CA THR A 116 -11.85 -2.47 26.59
C THR A 116 -10.66 -2.88 27.46
N LEU A 117 -9.62 -3.47 26.85
CA LEU A 117 -8.40 -3.85 27.56
C LEU A 117 -7.51 -2.63 27.84
N ASN A 118 -7.30 -1.76 26.86
CA ASN A 118 -6.51 -0.55 27.04
C ASN A 118 -7.07 0.61 26.19
N PRO A 119 -7.62 1.67 26.82
CA PRO A 119 -8.17 2.81 26.11
C PRO A 119 -7.16 3.59 25.26
N GLN A 120 -5.85 3.42 25.48
CA GLN A 120 -4.80 4.06 24.69
C GLN A 120 -4.57 3.39 23.34
N TRP A 121 -5.06 2.16 23.15
CA TRP A 121 -4.92 1.44 21.88
C TRP A 121 -5.94 1.96 20.86
N ARG A 122 -5.44 2.65 19.84
CA ARG A 122 -6.24 3.26 18.76
C ARG A 122 -6.57 2.26 17.65
N PHE A 123 -7.16 1.13 18.01
CA PHE A 123 -7.61 0.09 17.06
C PHE A 123 -9.08 0.23 16.67
N ASP A 124 -9.72 1.36 16.99
CA ASP A 124 -11.11 1.69 16.70
C ASP A 124 -11.30 2.11 15.23
N ILE A 125 -10.96 1.21 14.32
CA ILE A 125 -11.16 1.40 12.88
C ILE A 125 -12.57 0.88 12.55
N PRO A 126 -13.48 1.73 12.03
CA PRO A 126 -14.80 1.27 11.58
C PRO A 126 -14.67 0.24 10.47
N ALA A 127 -15.57 -0.75 10.42
CA ALA A 127 -15.60 -1.72 9.32
C ALA A 127 -15.72 -1.03 7.95
N SER A 128 -16.42 0.11 7.89
CA SER A 128 -16.53 0.93 6.68
C SER A 128 -15.20 1.38 6.11
N ASP A 129 -14.35 1.92 6.99
CA ASP A 129 -13.03 2.42 6.64
C ASP A 129 -12.09 1.27 6.26
N TYR A 130 -12.27 0.11 6.89
CA TYR A 130 -11.46 -1.07 6.61
C TYR A 130 -11.72 -1.61 5.20
N PHE A 131 -12.98 -1.85 4.83
CA PHE A 131 -13.29 -2.38 3.50
C PHE A 131 -12.99 -1.35 2.40
N ASP A 132 -13.29 -0.07 2.63
CA ASP A 132 -12.97 1.00 1.67
C ASP A 132 -11.46 1.14 1.47
N GLY A 133 -10.72 1.07 2.59
CA GLY A 133 -9.26 1.14 2.57
C GLY A 133 -8.65 -0.04 1.82
N THR A 134 -9.18 -1.24 2.06
CA THR A 134 -8.71 -2.47 1.40
C THR A 134 -9.00 -2.45 -0.10
N ALA A 135 -10.18 -1.99 -0.51
CA ALA A 135 -10.53 -1.92 -1.93
C ALA A 135 -9.70 -0.86 -2.69
N THR A 136 -9.40 0.27 -2.04
CA THR A 136 -8.50 1.30 -2.59
C THR A 136 -7.08 0.75 -2.70
N LEU A 137 -6.57 0.13 -1.63
CA LEU A 137 -5.23 -0.47 -1.59
C LEU A 137 -5.07 -1.55 -2.67
N ALA A 138 -6.07 -2.42 -2.83
CA ALA A 138 -6.06 -3.47 -3.84
C ALA A 138 -6.11 -2.90 -5.25
N SER A 139 -6.92 -1.84 -5.49
CA SER A 139 -6.91 -1.12 -6.76
C SER A 139 -5.53 -0.57 -7.06
N SER A 140 -4.91 0.08 -6.08
CA SER A 140 -3.61 0.71 -6.23
C SER A 140 -2.49 -0.30 -6.45
N LEU A 141 -2.53 -1.43 -5.75
CA LEU A 141 -1.63 -2.56 -6.00
C LEU A 141 -1.80 -3.13 -7.41
N TYR A 142 -3.05 -3.29 -7.86
CA TYR A 142 -3.36 -3.91 -9.14
C TYR A 142 -2.83 -3.08 -10.31
N THR A 143 -3.12 -1.78 -10.33
CA THR A 143 -2.65 -0.83 -11.35
C THR A 143 -1.13 -0.67 -11.31
N GLN A 144 -0.53 -0.59 -10.12
CA GLN A 144 0.93 -0.50 -9.98
C GLN A 144 1.63 -1.78 -10.45
N ALA A 145 1.10 -2.96 -10.10
CA ALA A 145 1.65 -4.25 -10.53
C ALA A 145 1.57 -4.45 -12.04
N LEU A 146 0.47 -4.00 -12.68
CA LEU A 146 0.33 -4.04 -14.13
C LEU A 146 1.09 -2.90 -14.83
N GLY A 147 1.50 -1.88 -14.10
CA GLY A 147 2.19 -0.71 -14.63
C GLY A 147 1.32 0.16 -15.55
N ILE A 148 0.00 0.09 -15.41
CA ILE A 148 -0.95 0.82 -16.26
C ILE A 148 -1.17 2.22 -15.68
N PRO A 149 -0.90 3.30 -16.44
CA PRO A 149 -1.16 4.65 -15.98
C PRO A 149 -2.67 4.91 -15.87
N THR A 150 -3.10 5.41 -14.73
CA THR A 150 -4.50 5.78 -14.42
C THR A 150 -4.96 7.05 -15.15
N GLY A 151 -4.03 7.82 -15.71
CA GLY A 151 -4.36 9.04 -16.45
C GLY A 151 -3.21 9.60 -17.28
N PRO A 152 -3.43 10.74 -17.96
CA PRO A 152 -2.45 11.38 -18.83
C PRO A 152 -1.16 11.83 -18.11
N HIS A 153 -1.20 11.98 -16.79
CA HIS A 153 0.00 12.24 -15.99
C HIS A 153 1.08 11.15 -16.15
N GLY A 154 0.71 9.93 -16.56
CA GLY A 154 1.63 8.83 -16.79
C GLY A 154 2.77 9.17 -17.76
N ALA A 155 2.47 9.91 -18.84
CA ALA A 155 3.48 10.30 -19.84
C ALA A 155 4.55 11.25 -19.29
N PHE A 156 4.23 12.05 -18.27
CA PHE A 156 5.20 12.93 -17.61
C PHE A 156 6.20 12.14 -16.76
N ARG A 157 5.79 10.96 -16.29
CA ARG A 157 6.61 10.11 -15.44
C ARG A 157 7.80 9.51 -16.19
N ASP A 158 7.64 9.26 -17.49
CA ASP A 158 8.71 8.81 -18.38
C ASP A 158 9.86 9.85 -18.45
N TYR A 159 9.55 11.13 -18.20
CA TYR A 159 10.51 12.23 -18.10
C TYR A 159 10.92 12.60 -16.67
N GLN A 160 10.62 11.74 -15.68
CA GLN A 160 10.94 11.97 -14.26
C GLN A 160 10.35 13.27 -13.67
N VAL A 161 9.24 13.73 -14.24
CA VAL A 161 8.45 14.85 -13.72
C VAL A 161 7.36 14.30 -12.81
N ASP A 162 7.29 14.81 -11.58
CA ASP A 162 6.26 14.42 -10.62
C ASP A 162 4.91 14.96 -11.09
N ALA A 163 3.98 14.06 -11.44
CA ALA A 163 2.72 14.46 -12.07
C ALA A 163 1.52 13.75 -11.47
N ILE A 164 0.39 14.46 -11.37
CA ILE A 164 -0.90 13.91 -10.96
C ILE A 164 -2.00 14.40 -11.91
N THR A 165 -3.05 13.60 -12.08
CA THR A 165 -4.28 14.03 -12.76
C THR A 165 -5.40 14.26 -11.76
N LEU A 166 -6.00 15.44 -11.81
CA LEU A 166 -7.15 15.84 -11.01
C LEU A 166 -8.40 15.83 -11.89
N GLU A 167 -9.33 14.92 -11.61
CA GLU A 167 -10.65 14.94 -12.22
C GLU A 167 -11.64 15.65 -11.30
N ILE A 168 -12.16 16.78 -11.77
CA ILE A 168 -13.14 17.59 -11.04
C ILE A 168 -14.49 17.36 -11.67
N ALA A 169 -15.47 16.92 -10.85
CA ALA A 169 -16.87 16.84 -11.24
C ALA A 169 -17.66 17.95 -10.51
N PRO A 170 -17.95 19.09 -11.18
CA PRO A 170 -18.66 20.20 -10.56
C PRO A 170 -20.17 19.92 -10.45
N ARG A 171 -20.77 20.24 -9.29
CA ARG A 171 -22.22 20.08 -9.08
C ARG A 171 -23.08 21.08 -9.86
N VAL A 172 -22.60 22.31 -10.09
CA VAL A 172 -23.31 23.41 -10.79
C VAL A 172 -22.31 24.31 -11.50
N LEU A 173 -22.50 24.49 -12.82
CA LEU A 173 -21.55 25.10 -13.76
C LEU A 173 -21.09 26.54 -13.43
N ILE A 174 -21.91 27.36 -12.72
CA ILE A 174 -21.71 28.83 -12.74
C ILE A 174 -21.25 29.43 -11.40
N LYS A 175 -21.61 28.87 -10.23
CA LYS A 175 -21.28 29.49 -8.91
C LYS A 175 -20.10 28.86 -8.15
N LYS A 176 -19.52 27.77 -8.66
CA LYS A 176 -18.50 26.99 -7.93
C LYS A 176 -17.14 26.84 -8.63
N ALA A 177 -16.98 27.39 -9.85
CA ALA A 177 -15.69 27.50 -10.54
C ALA A 177 -14.60 28.11 -9.63
N ARG A 178 -14.99 29.08 -8.79
CA ARG A 178 -14.09 29.77 -7.86
C ARG A 178 -13.42 28.86 -6.82
N ARG A 179 -14.04 27.75 -6.39
CA ARG A 179 -13.39 26.81 -5.45
C ARG A 179 -12.32 25.99 -6.14
N THR A 180 -12.62 25.53 -7.35
CA THR A 180 -11.70 24.77 -8.20
C THR A 180 -10.52 25.64 -8.62
N GLU A 181 -10.77 26.88 -9.05
CA GLU A 181 -9.72 27.86 -9.38
C GLU A 181 -8.81 28.12 -8.17
N ARG A 182 -9.38 28.34 -6.98
CA ARG A 182 -8.61 28.53 -5.75
C ARG A 182 -7.83 27.28 -5.33
N LEU A 183 -8.34 26.08 -5.62
CA LEU A 183 -7.59 24.84 -5.42
C LEU A 183 -6.40 24.79 -6.36
N ILE A 184 -6.62 24.97 -7.66
CA ILE A 184 -5.57 24.93 -8.69
C ILE A 184 -4.51 25.99 -8.41
N GLU A 185 -4.91 27.23 -8.16
CA GLU A 185 -4.04 28.34 -7.81
C GLU A 185 -3.26 28.05 -6.51
N GLY A 186 -3.92 27.45 -5.52
CA GLY A 186 -3.31 27.00 -4.28
C GLY A 186 -2.21 25.96 -4.53
N VAL A 187 -2.51 24.92 -5.31
CA VAL A 187 -1.55 23.86 -5.64
C VAL A 187 -0.39 24.41 -6.45
N ILE A 188 -0.64 25.20 -7.50
CA ILE A 188 0.40 25.81 -8.33
C ILE A 188 1.28 26.71 -7.46
N ARG A 189 0.71 27.56 -6.61
CA ARG A 189 1.49 28.41 -5.70
C ARG A 189 2.31 27.57 -4.72
N SER A 190 1.73 26.51 -4.16
CA SER A 190 2.42 25.61 -3.23
C SER A 190 3.61 24.92 -3.89
N VAL A 191 3.46 24.43 -5.12
CA VAL A 191 4.53 23.77 -5.89
C VAL A 191 5.57 24.79 -6.38
N ASN A 192 5.13 25.94 -6.89
CA ASN A 192 6.01 26.98 -7.42
C ASN A 192 6.85 27.67 -6.33
N ASN A 193 6.35 27.71 -5.09
CA ASN A 193 7.08 28.27 -3.97
C ASN A 193 8.08 27.29 -3.32
N LEU A 194 8.24 26.08 -3.88
CA LEU A 194 9.25 25.14 -3.42
C LEU A 194 10.62 25.55 -3.96
N LEU A 195 11.52 25.92 -3.05
CA LEU A 195 12.91 26.23 -3.38
C LEU A 195 13.74 24.99 -3.77
N LYS A 196 13.23 23.78 -3.46
CA LYS A 196 13.89 22.50 -3.75
C LYS A 196 12.88 21.52 -4.35
N LYS A 197 13.33 20.67 -5.26
CA LYS A 197 12.54 19.51 -5.74
C LYS A 197 12.18 18.63 -4.53
N PHE A 198 11.03 17.96 -4.59
CA PHE A 198 10.61 17.05 -3.53
C PHE A 198 11.69 15.98 -3.27
N HIS A 199 12.21 15.92 -2.04
CA HIS A 199 13.39 15.09 -1.72
C HIS A 199 13.30 14.32 -0.40
N GLN A 200 12.23 14.46 0.38
CA GLN A 200 12.11 13.81 1.70
C GLN A 200 10.92 12.83 1.81
N SER A 201 10.23 12.63 0.70
CA SER A 201 8.93 11.96 0.64
C SER A 201 9.03 10.66 -0.12
N PHE A 202 8.30 9.64 0.36
CA PHE A 202 8.36 8.28 -0.16
C PHE A 202 7.97 8.21 -1.64
N PHE A 203 8.76 7.48 -2.42
CA PHE A 203 8.51 7.19 -3.83
C PHE A 203 7.81 5.84 -4.05
N LEU A 204 7.93 4.93 -3.08
CA LEU A 204 7.28 3.63 -3.07
C LEU A 204 6.26 3.61 -1.94
N TYR A 205 4.99 3.75 -2.31
CA TYR A 205 3.86 3.69 -1.39
C TYR A 205 2.62 3.19 -2.12
N LEU A 206 1.67 2.69 -1.35
CA LEU A 206 0.37 2.28 -1.83
C LEU A 206 -0.69 3.20 -1.22
N LEU A 207 -1.66 3.64 -2.02
CA LEU A 207 -2.76 4.47 -1.53
C LEU A 207 -3.82 3.57 -0.88
N ALA A 208 -4.09 3.79 0.41
CA ALA A 208 -5.20 3.14 1.11
C ALA A 208 -6.42 4.07 1.18
N SER A 209 -6.23 5.38 1.07
CA SER A 209 -7.29 6.38 1.00
C SER A 209 -6.72 7.67 0.42
N SER A 210 -7.54 8.71 0.21
CA SER A 210 -7.09 10.01 -0.30
C SER A 210 -6.02 10.69 0.55
N GLY A 211 -6.00 10.40 1.86
CA GLY A 211 -5.01 10.92 2.82
C GLY A 211 -4.31 9.84 3.65
N LYS A 212 -4.46 8.55 3.32
CA LYS A 212 -3.81 7.44 4.03
C LYS A 212 -2.99 6.64 3.03
N PHE A 213 -1.71 6.43 3.33
CA PHE A 213 -0.80 5.66 2.49
C PHE A 213 -0.09 4.58 3.31
N VAL A 214 0.33 3.52 2.63
CA VAL A 214 1.18 2.48 3.20
C VAL A 214 2.56 2.61 2.58
N SER A 215 3.56 2.93 3.40
CA SER A 215 4.94 3.07 2.92
C SER A 215 5.58 1.70 2.66
N VAL A 216 6.62 1.70 1.83
CA VAL A 216 7.47 0.52 1.57
C VAL A 216 7.94 -0.16 2.85
N GLY A 217 8.32 0.59 3.88
CA GLY A 217 8.79 0.01 5.14
C GLY A 217 7.74 -0.88 5.83
N VAL A 218 6.45 -0.57 5.67
CA VAL A 218 5.37 -1.33 6.32
C VAL A 218 5.08 -2.62 5.55
N TYR A 219 4.86 -2.54 4.24
CA TYR A 219 4.50 -3.73 3.47
C TYR A 219 5.70 -4.65 3.20
N MET A 220 6.94 -4.14 3.22
CA MET A 220 8.13 -4.99 3.06
C MET A 220 8.32 -5.97 4.21
N ILE A 221 7.83 -5.65 5.42
CA ILE A 221 7.82 -6.59 6.55
C ILE A 221 6.89 -7.77 6.22
N ALA A 222 5.68 -7.48 5.75
CA ALA A 222 4.72 -8.52 5.35
C ALA A 222 5.26 -9.36 4.19
N PHE A 223 5.91 -8.74 3.20
CA PHE A 223 6.59 -9.43 2.12
C PHE A 223 7.72 -10.34 2.63
N GLY A 224 8.57 -9.85 3.54
CA GLY A 224 9.63 -10.65 4.15
C GLY A 224 9.08 -11.86 4.91
N LEU A 225 8.01 -11.69 5.67
CA LEU A 225 7.33 -12.78 6.38
C LEU A 225 6.71 -13.81 5.42
N LEU A 226 6.20 -13.35 4.27
CA LEU A 226 5.68 -14.24 3.22
C LEU A 226 6.80 -15.04 2.54
N LEU A 227 7.99 -14.46 2.36
CA LEU A 227 9.13 -15.12 1.72
C LEU A 227 9.93 -16.01 2.67
N ALA A 228 9.92 -15.73 3.98
CA ALA A 228 10.71 -16.45 4.98
C ALA A 228 10.56 -17.98 4.97
N PRO A 229 9.38 -18.58 4.69
CA PRO A 229 9.24 -20.03 4.62
C PRO A 229 9.90 -20.68 3.41
N LEU A 230 10.13 -19.93 2.32
CA LEU A 230 10.63 -20.50 1.05
C LEU A 230 12.04 -21.09 1.17
N PRO A 231 13.03 -20.40 1.78
CA PRO A 231 14.35 -20.99 2.02
C PRO A 231 14.30 -22.23 2.92
N VAL A 232 13.44 -22.22 3.94
CA VAL A 232 13.27 -23.36 4.85
C VAL A 232 12.70 -24.56 4.10
N ALA A 233 11.68 -24.34 3.27
CA ALA A 233 11.10 -25.39 2.43
C ALA A 233 12.12 -25.95 1.44
N ALA A 234 12.93 -25.09 0.81
CA ALA A 234 14.00 -25.52 -0.11
C ALA A 234 15.07 -26.36 0.61
N ALA A 235 15.51 -25.93 1.79
CA ALA A 235 16.48 -26.67 2.61
C ALA A 235 15.94 -28.05 3.04
N LEU A 236 14.66 -28.13 3.42
CA LEU A 236 14.01 -29.40 3.76
C LEU A 236 13.90 -30.34 2.56
N LEU A 237 13.62 -29.81 1.37
CA LEU A 237 13.58 -30.61 0.14
C LEU A 237 14.95 -31.18 -0.19
N HIS A 238 16.01 -30.38 -0.06
CA HIS A 238 17.39 -30.82 -0.28
C HIS A 238 17.86 -31.87 0.76
N ALA A 239 17.59 -31.64 2.05
CA ALA A 239 17.89 -32.64 3.09
C ALA A 239 17.09 -33.95 2.92
N GLY A 240 15.93 -33.88 2.25
CA GLY A 240 15.12 -35.03 1.91
C GLY A 240 15.62 -35.83 0.70
N THR A 241 16.40 -35.24 -0.20
CA THR A 241 16.99 -35.94 -1.36
C THR A 241 18.17 -36.82 -0.93
N ASP A 242 19.04 -36.33 -0.04
CA ASP A 242 20.18 -37.11 0.47
C ASP A 242 19.74 -38.42 1.17
N LYS A 243 18.55 -38.44 1.77
CA LYS A 243 17.98 -39.64 2.41
C LYS A 243 17.38 -40.66 1.43
N ARG A 244 17.02 -40.25 0.21
CA ARG A 244 16.43 -41.17 -0.79
C ARG A 244 17.50 -41.88 -1.61
N ASP A 245 18.65 -41.24 -1.79
CA ASP A 245 19.77 -41.82 -2.55
C ASP A 245 20.57 -42.86 -1.74
N SER A 246 20.22 -43.06 -0.46
CA SER A 246 20.90 -43.98 0.47
C SER A 246 20.12 -45.27 0.80
N GLU A 247 18.96 -45.52 0.15
CA GLU A 247 18.20 -46.78 0.30
C GLU A 247 18.32 -47.64 -0.97
N PRO A 248 18.82 -48.89 -0.92
CA PRO A 248 18.94 -49.73 -2.11
C PRO A 248 17.56 -50.23 -2.56
N GLU A 249 17.30 -50.06 -3.86
CA GLU A 249 16.08 -50.40 -4.58
C GLU A 249 15.69 -51.89 -4.37
N ARG A 250 14.70 -52.16 -3.52
CA ARG A 250 14.03 -53.47 -3.45
C ARG A 250 12.78 -53.42 -4.31
N ILE A 251 12.86 -54.05 -5.48
CA ILE A 251 11.73 -54.27 -6.38
C ILE A 251 10.66 -55.09 -5.64
N GLN A 252 9.52 -54.45 -5.32
CA GLN A 252 8.24 -55.12 -5.11
C GLN A 252 7.23 -54.56 -6.11
N THR A 253 7.13 -55.26 -7.22
CA THR A 253 6.04 -55.13 -8.19
C THR A 253 4.73 -55.61 -7.58
N VAL A 254 3.66 -54.85 -7.84
CA VAL A 254 2.23 -55.12 -7.56
C VAL A 254 1.72 -54.70 -6.18
N SER A 255 1.48 -53.38 -5.99
CA SER A 255 0.39 -52.75 -5.17
C SER A 255 0.49 -51.20 -5.21
N SER A 256 0.70 -50.59 -6.38
CA SER A 256 1.13 -49.19 -6.49
C SER A 256 0.03 -48.14 -6.67
N SER A 257 -1.26 -48.48 -6.79
CA SER A 257 -2.32 -47.45 -6.91
C SER A 257 -2.85 -47.00 -5.55
N ALA A 258 -3.25 -47.93 -4.68
CA ALA A 258 -3.84 -47.60 -3.36
C ALA A 258 -2.83 -47.04 -2.35
N ALA A 259 -1.57 -47.49 -2.38
CA ALA A 259 -0.52 -47.02 -1.47
C ALA A 259 -0.07 -45.58 -1.79
N ILE A 260 -0.09 -45.18 -3.06
CA ILE A 260 0.21 -43.79 -3.48
C ILE A 260 -0.94 -42.86 -3.06
N GLU A 261 -2.19 -43.31 -3.22
CA GLU A 261 -3.39 -42.56 -2.78
C GLU A 261 -3.41 -42.36 -1.25
N HIS A 262 -3.07 -43.39 -0.47
CA HIS A 262 -3.04 -43.32 1.00
C HIS A 262 -1.89 -42.44 1.54
N ASN A 263 -0.74 -42.42 0.87
CA ASN A 263 0.38 -41.53 1.24
C ASN A 263 0.08 -40.06 0.89
N HIS A 264 -0.63 -39.81 -0.21
CA HIS A 264 -1.10 -38.48 -0.58
C HIS A 264 -2.17 -37.96 0.38
N THR A 265 -3.14 -38.78 0.79
CA THR A 265 -4.14 -38.40 1.80
C THR A 265 -3.47 -38.16 3.15
N GLN A 266 -2.57 -39.03 3.62
CA GLN A 266 -1.86 -38.84 4.89
C GLN A 266 -0.95 -37.60 4.88
N ARG A 267 -0.32 -37.26 3.74
CA ARG A 267 0.41 -35.99 3.55
C ARG A 267 -0.53 -34.78 3.56
N SER A 268 -1.75 -34.94 3.05
CA SER A 268 -2.82 -33.93 3.02
C SER A 268 -3.46 -33.64 4.39
N TRP A 269 -3.12 -34.35 5.47
CA TRP A 269 -3.59 -34.00 6.84
C TRP A 269 -2.46 -33.47 7.73
N LYS A 270 -1.19 -33.65 7.33
CA LYS A 270 -0.02 -33.11 8.06
C LYS A 270 0.00 -31.58 8.07
N TRP A 271 -0.49 -30.92 7.02
CA TRP A 271 -0.59 -29.45 7.00
C TRP A 271 -1.62 -28.93 8.02
N LEU A 272 -2.67 -29.70 8.33
CA LEU A 272 -3.66 -29.33 9.34
C LEU A 272 -3.03 -29.36 10.75
N TYR A 273 -2.20 -30.37 11.04
CA TYR A 273 -1.41 -30.41 12.27
C TYR A 273 -0.44 -29.22 12.36
N ALA A 274 0.28 -28.92 11.28
CA ALA A 274 1.18 -27.78 11.23
C ALA A 274 0.43 -26.44 11.40
N ALA A 275 -0.71 -26.27 10.72
CA ALA A 275 -1.57 -25.10 10.85
C ALA A 275 -2.10 -24.95 12.28
N ARG A 276 -2.54 -26.05 12.90
CA ARG A 276 -2.97 -26.06 14.31
C ARG A 276 -1.83 -25.65 15.24
N LEU A 277 -0.63 -26.20 15.06
CA LEU A 277 0.53 -25.84 15.86
C LEU A 277 0.89 -24.35 15.72
N VAL A 278 0.88 -23.82 14.49
CA VAL A 278 1.11 -22.40 14.23
C VAL A 278 0.03 -21.52 14.87
N CYS A 279 -1.24 -21.89 14.76
CA CYS A 279 -2.34 -21.22 15.45
C CYS A 279 -2.13 -21.20 16.96
N VAL A 280 -1.75 -22.32 17.56
CA VAL A 280 -1.46 -22.42 19.01
C VAL A 280 -0.31 -21.51 19.39
N MET A 281 0.78 -21.50 18.63
CA MET A 281 1.94 -20.63 18.87
C MET A 281 1.59 -19.15 18.71
N HIS A 282 0.71 -18.78 17.78
CA HIS A 282 0.24 -17.40 17.64
C HIS A 282 -0.70 -16.98 18.78
N ILE A 283 -1.65 -17.82 19.18
CA ILE A 283 -2.52 -17.57 20.34
C ILE A 283 -1.66 -17.41 21.61
N TRP A 284 -0.69 -18.30 21.76
CA TRP A 284 0.30 -18.25 22.82
C TRP A 284 1.09 -16.94 22.81
N GLY A 285 1.61 -16.52 21.65
CA GLY A 285 2.33 -15.26 21.48
C GLY A 285 1.48 -14.03 21.82
N VAL A 286 0.21 -14.02 21.42
CA VAL A 286 -0.74 -12.95 21.79
C VAL A 286 -0.92 -12.92 23.30
N ALA A 287 -1.21 -14.05 23.94
CA ALA A 287 -1.33 -14.13 25.40
C ALA A 287 -0.06 -13.64 26.10
N ALA A 288 1.12 -14.11 25.67
CA ALA A 288 2.42 -13.71 26.20
C ALA A 288 2.68 -12.19 26.08
N SER A 289 2.23 -11.57 24.98
CA SER A 289 2.38 -10.12 24.74
C SER A 289 1.42 -9.26 25.57
N LEU A 290 0.26 -9.81 25.97
CA LEU A 290 -0.74 -9.11 26.79
C LEU A 290 -0.46 -9.22 28.29
N LEU A 291 0.21 -10.28 28.73
CA LEU A 291 0.55 -10.51 30.15
C LEU A 291 1.27 -9.34 30.85
N PRO A 292 2.28 -8.67 30.25
CA PRO A 292 2.97 -7.55 30.88
C PRO A 292 2.03 -6.42 31.29
N TYR A 293 0.97 -6.17 30.53
CA TYR A 293 -0.01 -5.14 30.85
C TYR A 293 -0.73 -5.43 32.17
N PHE A 294 -1.18 -6.66 32.38
CA PHE A 294 -1.86 -7.06 33.62
C PHE A 294 -0.91 -7.11 34.82
N ILE A 295 0.31 -7.60 34.61
CA ILE A 295 1.34 -7.65 35.67
C ILE A 295 1.72 -6.25 36.14
N ALA A 296 1.75 -5.27 35.24
CA ALA A 296 2.04 -3.87 35.56
C ALA A 296 0.95 -3.19 36.41
N GLN A 297 -0.27 -3.73 36.48
CA GLN A 297 -1.34 -3.20 37.33
C GLN A 297 -1.23 -3.63 38.79
N ILE A 298 -0.36 -4.60 39.13
CA ILE A 298 -0.19 -5.12 40.48
C ILE A 298 0.64 -4.11 41.31
N PRO A 299 0.05 -3.46 42.34
CA PRO A 299 0.78 -2.50 43.17
C PRO A 299 1.96 -3.17 43.88
N HIS A 300 3.09 -2.45 43.99
CA HIS A 300 4.31 -2.85 44.74
C HIS A 300 5.18 -3.98 44.14
N SER A 301 5.07 -4.29 42.85
CA SER A 301 5.94 -5.27 42.19
C SER A 301 7.29 -4.67 41.76
N THR A 302 8.42 -5.29 42.13
CA THR A 302 9.75 -4.94 41.60
C THR A 302 9.90 -5.42 40.14
N PRO A 303 10.76 -4.79 39.31
CA PRO A 303 10.91 -5.20 37.91
C PRO A 303 11.34 -6.66 37.74
N LEU A 304 12.17 -7.17 38.67
CA LEU A 304 12.62 -8.56 38.65
C LEU A 304 11.50 -9.54 38.95
N THR A 305 10.64 -9.24 39.93
CA THR A 305 9.46 -10.07 40.23
C THR A 305 8.45 -10.05 39.08
N SER A 306 8.28 -8.93 38.39
CA SER A 306 7.39 -8.84 37.22
C SER A 306 7.86 -9.68 36.04
N ILE A 307 9.17 -9.72 35.77
CA ILE A 307 9.76 -10.58 34.73
C ILE A 307 9.59 -12.06 35.06
N ILE A 308 9.81 -12.45 36.33
CA ILE A 308 9.63 -13.84 36.77
C ILE A 308 8.15 -14.24 36.69
N MET A 309 7.23 -13.40 37.17
CA MET A 309 5.79 -13.65 37.05
C MET A 309 5.36 -13.77 35.60
N TRP A 310 5.88 -12.90 34.72
CA TRP A 310 5.63 -12.99 33.29
C TRP A 310 6.11 -14.32 32.73
N ALA A 311 7.38 -14.71 32.96
CA ALA A 311 7.94 -15.95 32.44
C ALA A 311 7.21 -17.21 32.92
N LEU A 312 6.83 -17.26 34.20
CA LEU A 312 6.09 -18.39 34.77
C LEU A 312 4.67 -18.49 34.21
N LEU A 313 3.91 -17.39 34.25
CA LEU A 313 2.53 -17.36 33.75
C LEU A 313 2.49 -17.63 32.23
N SER A 314 3.54 -17.20 31.55
CA SER A 314 3.77 -17.44 30.15
C SER A 314 4.02 -18.94 29.88
N GLY A 315 5.01 -19.56 30.55
CA GLY A 315 5.26 -20.99 30.45
C GLY A 315 4.04 -21.87 30.78
N VAL A 316 3.27 -21.53 31.81
CA VAL A 316 2.04 -22.25 32.17
C VAL A 316 0.99 -22.17 31.06
N CYS A 317 0.79 -20.99 30.47
CA CYS A 317 -0.19 -20.82 29.40
C CYS A 317 0.22 -21.56 28.12
N LEU A 318 1.51 -21.61 27.78
CA LEU A 318 2.01 -22.47 26.70
C LEU A 318 1.71 -23.95 26.96
N LEU A 319 1.98 -24.42 28.18
CA LEU A 319 1.73 -25.81 28.59
C LEU A 319 0.24 -26.15 28.46
N VAL A 320 -0.65 -25.28 28.94
CA VAL A 320 -2.10 -25.46 28.87
C VAL A 320 -2.58 -25.52 27.42
N LEU A 321 -2.12 -24.60 26.56
CA LEU A 321 -2.48 -24.59 25.15
C LEU A 321 -1.97 -25.82 24.39
N HIS A 322 -0.76 -26.31 24.74
CA HIS A 322 -0.19 -27.52 24.16
C HIS A 322 -0.98 -28.78 24.59
N LEU A 323 -1.31 -28.90 25.89
CA LEU A 323 -2.11 -30.02 26.42
C LEU A 323 -3.52 -30.06 25.82
N ALA A 324 -4.19 -28.90 25.72
CA ALA A 324 -5.49 -28.78 25.07
C ALA A 324 -5.45 -29.14 23.58
N SER A 325 -4.28 -29.00 22.95
CA SER A 325 -4.09 -29.33 21.53
C SER A 325 -3.79 -30.81 21.28
N CYS A 326 -3.10 -31.48 22.20
CA CYS A 326 -2.82 -32.92 22.11
C CYS A 326 -4.06 -33.79 22.39
N SER A 327 -4.97 -33.38 23.27
CA SER A 327 -6.10 -34.22 23.69
C SER A 327 -7.12 -34.51 22.57
N SER A 328 -7.21 -33.68 21.54
CA SER A 328 -8.24 -33.83 20.49
C SER A 328 -7.90 -34.84 19.38
N PHE A 329 -6.73 -35.50 19.39
CA PHE A 329 -6.32 -36.42 18.32
C PHE A 329 -6.04 -37.86 18.78
N SER A 330 -6.12 -38.15 20.09
CA SER A 330 -5.91 -39.51 20.61
C SER A 330 -7.07 -40.48 20.32
N SER A 331 -8.19 -40.02 19.76
CA SER A 331 -9.39 -40.85 19.56
C SER A 331 -9.50 -41.49 18.16
N GLY A 332 -8.48 -41.39 17.31
CA GLY A 332 -8.54 -41.84 15.91
C GLY A 332 -7.87 -43.17 15.57
N ASP A 333 -6.93 -43.66 16.37
CA ASP A 333 -6.02 -44.76 15.96
C ASP A 333 -6.24 -46.11 16.68
N THR A 334 -7.26 -46.26 17.53
CA THR A 334 -7.45 -47.48 18.34
C THR A 334 -8.46 -48.50 17.79
N SER A 335 -8.98 -48.35 16.57
CA SER A 335 -10.01 -49.26 16.01
C SER A 335 -9.52 -50.26 14.94
N GLN A 336 -8.21 -50.51 14.83
CA GLN A 336 -7.64 -51.47 13.85
C GLN A 336 -6.80 -52.61 14.51
N LEU A 337 -7.02 -52.90 15.79
CA LEU A 337 -6.34 -53.97 16.53
C LEU A 337 -7.33 -54.95 17.18
N HIS A 338 -8.35 -55.42 16.44
CA HIS A 338 -9.13 -56.59 16.86
C HIS A 338 -9.93 -57.26 15.72
N VAL A 339 -9.23 -57.75 14.69
CA VAL A 339 -9.69 -58.93 13.92
C VAL A 339 -8.44 -59.70 13.49
N GLN A 340 -8.12 -60.76 14.23
CA GLN A 340 -7.34 -61.88 13.72
C GLN A 340 -7.97 -63.18 14.21
#